data_AF-A0A858R0I0-F1
#
_entry.id   AF-A0A858R0I0-F1
#
_cell.length_a   1.000
_cell.length_b   1.000
_cell.length_c   1.000
_cell.angle_alpha   90.00
_cell.angle_beta   90.00
_cell.angle_gamma   90.00
#
_symmetry.space_group_name_H-M   'P 1'
#
loop_
_entity.id
_entity.type
_entity.pdbx_description
1 polymer ?
#
loop_
_entity_poly.entity_id
_entity_poly.type
_entity_poly.pdbx_seq_one_letter_code
_entity_poly.pdbx_strand_id
1 'polypeptide(L)'
;MSLRQSLNNAFKGFDVNNLDFSTAWSWPIGVKIVTYLLVFAVLLGGGINFLVLDKNRALESEIAKESDLKQQFETKSYQVATLDALRRQMADVELRFAELLRQLPTQKEVPGLLEDISAIGQSAGLEIDLIALQPERKAQFYVELPISVQVRGTYHQMGDFVSGVAGIKRIVTLHDFSLKPSGGDQLTMSIDAKTYRYDDEE
;
A
#
# COMPACT_ATOMS: atom_id res chain seq x y z
N MET A 1 87.93 -1.73 5.07
CA MET A 1 87.66 -0.73 4.00
C MET A 1 86.26 -0.19 4.20
N SER A 2 86.13 1.13 4.29
CA SER A 2 84.96 1.76 4.90
C SER A 2 83.70 1.62 4.04
N LEU A 3 82.57 1.24 4.64
CA LEU A 3 81.24 1.24 3.98
C LEU A 3 80.92 2.60 3.32
N ARG A 4 81.52 3.69 3.82
CA ARG A 4 81.38 5.04 3.26
C ARG A 4 82.02 5.18 1.87
N GLN A 5 83.13 4.49 1.59
CA GLN A 5 83.79 4.53 0.27
C GLN A 5 83.06 3.70 -0.78
N SER A 6 82.49 2.54 -0.42
CA SER A 6 81.68 1.74 -1.34
C SER A 6 80.34 2.41 -1.67
N LEU A 7 79.73 3.12 -0.70
CA LEU A 7 78.55 3.95 -0.94
C LEU A 7 78.84 5.13 -1.88
N ASN A 8 79.92 5.89 -1.66
CA ASN A 8 80.26 7.03 -2.53
C ASN A 8 80.62 6.61 -3.97
N ASN A 9 81.21 5.42 -4.17
CA ASN A 9 81.44 4.89 -5.52
C ASN A 9 80.16 4.32 -6.16
N ALA A 10 79.18 3.87 -5.37
CA ALA A 10 77.93 3.29 -5.88
C ALA A 10 76.95 4.33 -6.46
N PHE A 11 77.13 5.62 -6.18
CA PHE A 11 76.29 6.73 -6.66
C PHE A 11 77.04 7.75 -7.53
N LYS A 12 78.33 7.51 -7.84
CA LYS A 12 79.13 8.43 -8.65
C LYS A 12 78.70 8.34 -10.13
N GLY A 13 78.25 9.47 -10.69
CA GLY A 13 77.93 9.62 -12.11
C GLY A 13 76.44 9.54 -12.49
N PHE A 14 75.52 9.54 -11.51
CA PHE A 14 74.07 9.56 -11.80
C PHE A 14 73.51 10.97 -11.67
N ASP A 15 72.96 11.50 -12.76
CA ASP A 15 72.31 12.81 -12.82
C ASP A 15 70.78 12.63 -12.92
N VAL A 16 70.06 13.14 -11.93
CA VAL A 16 68.60 12.93 -11.77
C VAL A 16 67.79 13.71 -12.81
N ASN A 17 68.38 14.74 -13.43
CA ASN A 17 67.69 15.60 -14.41
C ASN A 17 67.73 15.06 -15.84
N ASN A 18 68.51 14.01 -16.13
CA ASN A 18 68.60 13.38 -17.47
C ASN A 18 68.33 11.87 -17.40
N LEU A 19 67.09 11.52 -17.04
CA LEU A 19 66.62 10.15 -16.90
C LEU A 19 66.37 9.50 -18.28
N ASP A 20 67.41 8.88 -18.84
CA ASP A 20 67.29 8.09 -20.07
C ASP A 20 66.95 6.62 -19.74
N PHE A 21 65.67 6.27 -19.92
CA PHE A 21 65.15 4.91 -19.69
C PHE A 21 65.73 3.86 -20.65
N SER A 22 66.32 4.27 -21.77
CA SER A 22 66.92 3.35 -22.75
C SER A 22 68.27 2.79 -22.30
N THR A 23 68.96 3.44 -21.35
CA THR A 23 70.25 3.04 -20.78
C THR A 23 70.16 2.55 -19.33
N ALA A 24 68.95 2.22 -18.85
CA ALA A 24 68.73 1.70 -17.49
C ALA A 24 69.61 0.48 -17.12
N TRP A 25 70.08 -0.26 -18.13
CA TRP A 25 71.01 -1.39 -17.96
C TRP A 25 72.41 -0.97 -17.48
N SER A 26 72.91 0.22 -17.81
CA SER A 26 74.28 0.67 -17.46
C SER A 26 74.39 1.47 -16.16
N TRP A 27 73.28 1.64 -15.41
CA TRP A 27 73.28 2.45 -14.20
C TRP A 27 74.17 1.87 -13.08
N PRO A 28 74.78 2.74 -12.23
CA PRO A 28 75.53 2.32 -11.06
C PRO A 28 74.71 1.41 -10.14
N ILE A 29 75.36 0.43 -9.51
CA ILE A 29 74.69 -0.63 -8.72
C ILE A 29 73.82 -0.06 -7.58
N GLY A 30 74.21 1.08 -6.99
CA GLY A 30 73.46 1.71 -5.91
C GLY A 30 72.11 2.27 -6.37
N VAL A 31 72.08 2.89 -7.55
CA VAL A 31 70.85 3.45 -8.13
C VAL A 31 69.87 2.34 -8.51
N LYS A 32 70.36 1.24 -9.07
CA LYS A 32 69.54 0.06 -9.39
C LYS A 32 68.85 -0.53 -8.16
N ILE A 33 69.57 -0.65 -7.04
CA ILE A 33 68.99 -1.17 -5.80
C ILE A 33 67.88 -0.24 -5.30
N VAL A 34 68.12 1.07 -5.29
CA VAL A 34 67.12 2.06 -4.83
C VAL A 34 65.87 2.05 -5.72
N THR A 35 66.03 1.98 -7.04
CA THR A 35 64.88 1.95 -7.97
C THR A 35 64.08 0.66 -7.84
N TYR A 36 64.73 -0.50 -7.69
CA TYR A 36 64.03 -1.75 -7.42
C TYR A 36 63.30 -1.73 -6.08
N LEU A 37 63.90 -1.15 -5.03
CA LEU A 37 63.27 -1.02 -3.72
C LEU A 37 62.05 -0.09 -3.78
N LEU A 38 62.12 0.99 -4.56
CA LEU A 38 61.02 1.92 -4.77
C LEU A 38 59.88 1.23 -5.54
N VAL A 39 60.18 0.55 -6.65
CA VAL A 39 59.18 -0.23 -7.41
C VAL A 39 58.54 -1.31 -6.53
N PHE A 40 59.33 -2.02 -5.73
CA PHE A 40 58.84 -3.03 -4.79
C PHE A 40 57.94 -2.42 -3.72
N ALA A 41 58.31 -1.26 -3.15
CA ALA A 41 57.50 -0.55 -2.18
C ALA A 41 56.17 -0.04 -2.78
N VAL A 42 56.18 0.43 -4.03
CA VAL A 42 54.98 0.85 -4.76
C VAL A 42 54.08 -0.34 -5.08
N LEU A 43 54.63 -1.48 -5.49
CA LEU A 43 53.87 -2.70 -5.73
C LEU A 43 53.25 -3.25 -4.45
N LEU A 44 53.98 -3.23 -3.33
CA LEU A 44 53.45 -3.63 -2.02
C LEU A 44 52.38 -2.66 -1.52
N GLY A 45 52.64 -1.35 -1.58
CA GLY A 45 51.68 -0.33 -1.15
C GLY A 45 50.40 -0.35 -1.98
N GLY A 46 50.52 -0.43 -3.31
CA GLY A 46 49.39 -0.57 -4.22
C GLY A 46 48.64 -1.89 -4.03
N GLY A 47 49.36 -3.00 -3.88
CA GLY A 47 48.77 -4.32 -3.65
C GLY A 47 47.99 -4.39 -2.34
N ILE A 48 48.54 -3.88 -1.23
CA ILE A 48 47.85 -3.85 0.06
C ILE A 48 46.66 -2.91 0.01
N ASN A 49 46.81 -1.71 -0.54
CA ASN A 49 45.70 -0.76 -0.61
C ASN A 49 44.53 -1.30 -1.45
N PHE A 50 44.82 -1.88 -2.61
CA PHE A 50 43.79 -2.40 -3.51
C PHE A 50 43.10 -3.66 -2.93
N LEU A 51 43.85 -4.57 -2.31
CA LEU A 51 43.30 -5.83 -1.80
C LEU A 51 42.53 -5.65 -0.47
N VAL A 52 42.95 -4.71 0.38
CA VAL A 52 42.35 -4.49 1.71
C VAL A 52 41.14 -3.56 1.65
N LEU A 53 41.17 -2.53 0.78
CA LEU A 53 40.08 -1.56 0.71
C LEU A 53 38.78 -2.20 0.19
N ASP A 54 38.87 -3.10 -0.78
CA ASP A 54 37.70 -3.79 -1.33
C ASP A 54 37.09 -4.77 -0.31
N LYS A 55 37.94 -5.49 0.44
CA LYS A 55 37.49 -6.39 1.51
C LYS A 55 36.84 -5.66 2.68
N ASN A 56 37.35 -4.48 3.07
CA ASN A 56 36.74 -3.67 4.13
C ASN A 56 35.38 -3.11 3.69
N ARG A 57 35.24 -2.66 2.44
CA ARG A 57 33.95 -2.21 1.91
C ARG A 57 32.92 -3.33 1.82
N ALA A 58 33.35 -4.52 1.40
CA ALA A 58 32.49 -5.71 1.41
C ALA A 58 32.06 -6.07 2.84
N LEU A 59 32.99 -6.03 3.81
CA LEU A 59 32.71 -6.31 5.22
C LEU A 59 31.72 -5.30 5.82
N GLU A 60 31.90 -4.00 5.57
CA GLU A 60 30.97 -2.96 6.04
C GLU A 60 29.57 -3.13 5.43
N SER A 61 29.49 -3.50 4.14
CA SER A 61 28.22 -3.79 3.47
C SER A 61 27.52 -5.00 4.09
N GLU A 62 28.24 -6.07 4.39
CA GLU A 62 27.67 -7.26 5.04
C GLU A 62 27.25 -6.99 6.49
N ILE A 63 28.01 -6.20 7.26
CA ILE A 63 27.62 -5.78 8.62
C ILE A 63 26.35 -4.93 8.58
N ALA A 64 26.24 -4.00 7.62
CA ALA A 64 25.04 -3.19 7.47
C ALA A 64 23.81 -4.05 7.11
N LYS A 65 23.98 -5.03 6.22
CA LYS A 65 22.92 -6.01 5.88
C LYS A 65 22.52 -6.85 7.09
N GLU A 66 23.47 -7.30 7.90
CA GLU A 66 23.19 -8.09 9.11
C GLU A 66 22.33 -7.28 10.09
N SER A 67 22.71 -6.02 10.35
CA SER A 67 21.94 -5.13 11.24
C SER A 67 20.52 -4.90 10.72
N ASP A 68 20.37 -4.67 9.42
CA ASP A 68 19.05 -4.46 8.80
C ASP A 68 18.19 -5.74 8.88
N LEU A 69 18.75 -6.91 8.54
CA LEU A 69 18.05 -8.19 8.65
C LEU A 69 17.62 -8.49 10.08
N LYS A 70 18.46 -8.18 11.07
CA LYS A 70 18.12 -8.37 12.48
C LYS A 70 16.97 -7.48 12.92
N GLN A 71 16.98 -6.20 12.52
CA GLN A 71 15.88 -5.28 12.83
C GLN A 71 14.56 -5.69 12.15
N GLN A 72 14.63 -6.16 10.90
CA GLN A 72 13.48 -6.72 10.19
C GLN A 72 12.94 -7.97 10.89
N PHE A 73 13.82 -8.86 11.35
CA PHE A 73 13.44 -10.06 12.08
C PHE A 73 12.76 -9.73 13.41
N GLU A 74 13.33 -8.82 14.21
CA GLU A 74 12.75 -8.37 15.48
C GLU A 74 11.34 -7.79 15.25
N THR A 75 11.20 -6.89 14.28
CA THR A 75 9.91 -6.27 13.95
C THR A 75 8.86 -7.31 13.53
N LYS A 76 9.21 -8.23 12.63
CA LYS A 76 8.29 -9.29 12.17
C LYS A 76 7.97 -10.29 13.27
N SER A 77 8.94 -10.65 14.11
CA SER A 77 8.73 -11.57 15.23
C SER A 77 7.74 -11.01 16.26
N TYR A 78 7.83 -9.71 16.54
CA TYR A 78 6.91 -9.02 17.43
C TYR A 78 5.49 -8.96 16.85
N GLN A 79 5.36 -8.69 15.55
CA GLN A 79 4.08 -8.70 14.84
C GLN A 79 3.42 -10.09 14.88
N VAL A 80 4.20 -11.16 14.63
CA VAL A 80 3.70 -12.54 14.67
C VAL A 80 3.28 -12.94 16.08
N ALA A 81 4.08 -12.60 17.10
CA ALA A 81 3.76 -12.91 18.50
C ALA A 81 2.46 -12.23 18.98
N THR A 82 2.15 -11.05 18.44
CA THR A 82 0.95 -10.28 18.80
C THR A 82 -0.27 -10.66 17.95
N LEU A 83 -0.06 -11.34 16.81
CA LEU A 83 -1.11 -11.65 15.83
C LEU A 83 -2.23 -12.52 16.42
N ASP A 84 -1.90 -13.53 17.21
CA ASP A 84 -2.90 -14.43 17.80
C ASP A 84 -3.77 -13.72 18.85
N ALA A 85 -3.20 -12.79 19.62
CA ALA A 85 -3.96 -11.96 20.55
C ALA A 85 -4.92 -11.03 19.79
N LEU A 86 -4.46 -10.41 18.70
CA LEU A 86 -5.28 -9.54 17.87
C LEU A 86 -6.41 -10.30 17.17
N ARG A 87 -6.15 -11.51 16.66
CA ARG A 87 -7.18 -12.40 16.10
C ARG A 87 -8.26 -12.75 17.12
N ARG A 88 -7.87 -13.06 18.36
CA ARG A 88 -8.83 -13.32 19.45
C ARG A 88 -9.68 -12.09 19.77
N GLN A 89 -9.09 -10.90 19.75
CA GLN A 89 -9.83 -9.65 19.94
C GLN A 89 -10.82 -9.39 18.81
N MET A 90 -10.42 -9.64 17.55
CA MET A 90 -11.34 -9.52 16.41
C MET A 90 -12.50 -10.51 16.50
N ALA A 91 -12.24 -11.77 16.87
CA ALA A 91 -13.28 -12.76 17.05
C ALA A 91 -14.28 -12.37 18.17
N ASP A 92 -13.81 -11.78 19.28
CA ASP A 92 -14.69 -11.27 20.35
C ASP A 92 -15.55 -10.09 19.86
N VAL A 93 -14.96 -9.19 19.06
CA VAL A 93 -15.70 -8.06 18.46
C VAL A 93 -16.76 -8.56 17.48
N GLU A 94 -16.43 -9.53 16.61
CA GLU A 94 -17.37 -10.14 15.67
C GLU A 94 -18.51 -10.86 16.40
N LEU A 95 -18.23 -11.59 17.47
CA LEU A 95 -19.25 -12.24 18.31
C LEU A 95 -20.23 -11.23 18.91
N ARG A 96 -19.71 -10.14 19.49
CA ARG A 96 -20.53 -9.06 20.05
C ARG A 96 -21.35 -8.37 18.97
N PHE A 97 -20.77 -8.18 17.79
CA PHE A 97 -21.46 -7.60 16.66
C PHE A 97 -22.58 -8.51 16.14
N ALA A 98 -22.33 -9.82 16.04
CA ALA A 98 -23.34 -10.82 15.69
C ALA A 98 -24.48 -10.87 16.72
N GLU A 99 -24.20 -10.74 18.01
CA GLU A 99 -25.23 -10.67 19.06
C GLU A 99 -26.11 -9.41 18.92
N LEU A 100 -25.51 -8.26 18.60
CA LEU A 100 -26.25 -7.04 18.30
C LEU A 100 -27.11 -7.17 17.03
N LEU A 101 -26.60 -7.83 15.99
CA LEU A 101 -27.37 -8.09 14.77
C LEU A 101 -28.56 -9.04 15.03
N ARG A 102 -28.42 -10.04 15.90
CA ARG A 102 -29.52 -10.93 16.30
C ARG A 102 -30.64 -10.22 17.08
N GLN A 103 -30.34 -9.08 17.70
CA GLN A 103 -31.35 -8.26 18.38
C GLN A 103 -32.13 -7.36 17.41
N LEU A 104 -31.68 -7.23 16.16
CA LEU A 104 -32.47 -6.61 15.10
C LEU A 104 -33.40 -7.67 14.50
N PRO A 105 -34.73 -7.45 14.46
CA PRO A 105 -35.68 -8.43 13.99
C PRO A 105 -35.46 -8.74 12.51
N THR A 106 -34.72 -9.83 12.25
CA THR A 106 -34.59 -10.49 10.96
C THR A 106 -35.71 -11.49 10.84
N GLN A 107 -36.75 -11.17 10.06
CA GLN A 107 -37.51 -12.20 9.32
C GLN A 107 -38.55 -11.56 8.40
N LYS A 108 -38.19 -11.49 7.11
CA LYS A 108 -39.10 -11.54 5.95
C LYS A 108 -40.11 -10.39 5.83
N GLU A 109 -39.63 -9.23 5.38
CA GLU A 109 -40.52 -8.09 5.05
C GLU A 109 -40.34 -7.52 3.64
N VAL A 110 -39.59 -8.21 2.75
CA VAL A 110 -39.37 -7.73 1.36
C VAL A 110 -40.68 -7.56 0.57
N PRO A 111 -41.69 -8.47 0.63
CA PRO A 111 -42.94 -8.27 -0.09
C PRO A 111 -43.73 -7.05 0.42
N GLY A 112 -43.76 -6.84 1.74
CA GLY A 112 -44.46 -5.72 2.35
C GLY A 112 -43.85 -4.36 1.99
N LEU A 113 -42.54 -4.30 1.71
CA LEU A 113 -41.90 -3.03 1.42
C LEU A 113 -42.37 -2.44 0.08
N LEU A 114 -42.60 -3.29 -0.91
CA LEU A 114 -43.14 -2.85 -2.20
C LEU A 114 -44.57 -2.34 -2.06
N GLU A 115 -45.38 -3.00 -1.22
CA GLU A 115 -46.74 -2.57 -0.89
C GLU A 115 -46.73 -1.22 -0.16
N ASP A 116 -45.86 -1.05 0.84
CA ASP A 116 -45.72 0.19 1.60
C ASP A 116 -45.31 1.36 0.70
N ILE A 117 -44.28 1.17 -0.15
CA ILE A 117 -43.82 2.20 -1.10
C ILE A 117 -44.94 2.56 -2.09
N SER A 118 -45.66 1.55 -2.60
CA SER A 118 -46.77 1.76 -3.52
C SER A 118 -47.92 2.52 -2.87
N ALA A 119 -48.27 2.16 -1.63
CA ALA A 119 -49.33 2.82 -0.86
C ALA A 119 -48.95 4.28 -0.54
N ILE A 120 -47.69 4.54 -0.17
CA ILE A 120 -47.20 5.90 0.07
C ILE A 120 -47.25 6.73 -1.22
N GLY A 121 -46.80 6.18 -2.35
CA GLY A 121 -46.87 6.84 -3.66
C GLY A 121 -48.30 7.23 -4.05
N GLN A 122 -49.25 6.29 -3.88
CA GLN A 122 -50.67 6.54 -4.14
C GLN A 122 -51.25 7.57 -3.16
N SER A 123 -50.88 7.51 -1.88
CA SER A 123 -51.36 8.45 -0.85
C SER A 123 -50.87 9.88 -1.07
N ALA A 124 -49.66 10.04 -1.62
CA ALA A 124 -49.11 11.33 -2.06
C ALA A 124 -49.74 11.82 -3.38
N GLY A 125 -50.56 11.00 -4.04
CA GLY A 125 -51.18 11.32 -5.33
C GLY A 125 -50.21 11.28 -6.50
N LEU A 126 -49.13 10.49 -6.40
CA LEU A 126 -48.19 10.25 -7.49
C LEU A 126 -48.68 9.09 -8.37
N GLU A 127 -48.45 9.22 -9.68
CA GLU A 127 -48.58 8.12 -10.62
C GLU A 127 -47.30 7.29 -10.60
N ILE A 128 -47.41 5.98 -10.36
CA ILE A 128 -46.26 5.07 -10.33
C ILE A 128 -46.08 4.48 -11.73
N ASP A 129 -44.97 4.84 -12.39
CA ASP A 129 -44.62 4.32 -13.72
C ASP A 129 -43.94 2.95 -13.60
N LEU A 130 -43.02 2.80 -12.65
CA LEU A 130 -42.20 1.60 -12.49
C LEU A 130 -41.75 1.41 -11.05
N ILE A 131 -41.84 0.18 -10.56
CA ILE A 131 -41.11 -0.28 -9.37
C ILE A 131 -40.43 -1.59 -9.75
N ALA A 132 -39.10 -1.57 -9.82
CA ALA A 132 -38.31 -2.70 -10.27
C ALA A 132 -37.27 -3.11 -9.22
N LEU A 133 -37.38 -4.35 -8.75
CA LEU A 133 -36.35 -5.02 -7.96
C LEU A 133 -35.12 -5.26 -8.82
N GLN A 134 -33.96 -4.85 -8.33
CA GLN A 134 -32.67 -5.13 -8.96
C GLN A 134 -32.02 -6.37 -8.34
N PRO A 135 -31.03 -6.99 -9.01
CA PRO A 135 -30.29 -8.10 -8.44
C PRO A 135 -29.67 -7.73 -7.08
N GLU A 136 -29.80 -8.66 -6.13
CA GLU A 136 -29.17 -8.53 -4.82
C GLU A 136 -27.66 -8.38 -4.93
N ARG A 137 -27.06 -7.55 -4.09
CA ARG A 137 -25.61 -7.39 -4.00
C ARG A 137 -25.15 -7.83 -2.62
N LYS A 138 -24.31 -8.85 -2.57
CA LYS A 138 -23.72 -9.36 -1.33
C LYS A 138 -22.54 -8.48 -0.90
N ALA A 139 -22.60 -7.95 0.30
CA ALA A 139 -21.47 -7.38 1.02
C ALA A 139 -20.91 -8.43 2.01
N GLN A 140 -19.88 -8.08 2.78
CA GLN A 140 -19.22 -9.03 3.70
C GLN A 140 -20.11 -9.53 4.85
N PHE A 141 -21.07 -8.72 5.30
CA PHE A 141 -21.90 -9.01 6.49
C PHE A 141 -23.40 -8.82 6.25
N TYR A 142 -23.79 -8.38 5.06
CA TYR A 142 -25.18 -8.07 4.71
C TYR A 142 -25.41 -8.20 3.20
N VAL A 143 -26.66 -8.35 2.81
CA VAL A 143 -27.10 -8.31 1.43
C VAL A 143 -27.96 -7.08 1.23
N GLU A 144 -27.61 -6.24 0.24
CA GLU A 144 -28.44 -5.12 -0.18
C GLU A 144 -29.35 -5.54 -1.35
N LEU A 145 -30.61 -5.10 -1.29
CA LEU A 145 -31.60 -5.26 -2.34
C LEU A 145 -31.97 -3.87 -2.88
N PRO A 146 -31.41 -3.46 -4.03
CA PRO A 146 -31.77 -2.21 -4.66
C PRO A 146 -33.14 -2.29 -5.35
N ILE A 147 -33.91 -1.21 -5.27
CA ILE A 147 -35.25 -1.07 -5.84
C ILE A 147 -35.27 0.26 -6.59
N SER A 148 -35.48 0.21 -7.90
CA SER A 148 -35.59 1.41 -8.72
C SER A 148 -37.05 1.81 -8.84
N VAL A 149 -37.37 3.07 -8.52
CA VAL A 149 -38.73 3.60 -8.48
C VAL A 149 -38.83 4.80 -9.40
N GLN A 150 -39.81 4.77 -10.30
CA GLN A 150 -40.15 5.87 -11.20
C GLN A 150 -41.58 6.33 -10.93
N VAL A 151 -41.75 7.62 -10.63
CA VAL A 151 -43.04 8.24 -10.29
C VAL A 151 -43.21 9.56 -11.02
N ARG A 152 -44.47 9.95 -11.27
CA ARG A 152 -44.85 11.21 -11.91
C ARG A 152 -45.85 11.99 -11.05
N GLY A 153 -45.65 13.30 -10.97
CA GLY A 153 -46.53 14.20 -10.23
C GLY A 153 -45.92 15.59 -10.03
N THR A 154 -46.44 16.36 -9.08
CA THR A 154 -45.92 17.70 -8.78
C THR A 154 -44.74 17.64 -7.80
N TYR A 155 -43.96 18.73 -7.73
CA TYR A 155 -42.80 18.82 -6.84
C TYR A 155 -43.14 18.57 -5.35
N HIS A 156 -44.29 19.06 -4.88
CA HIS A 156 -44.68 18.90 -3.49
C HIS A 156 -44.99 17.44 -3.14
N GLN A 157 -45.74 16.76 -4.02
CA GLN A 157 -46.08 15.34 -3.86
C GLN A 157 -44.83 14.44 -3.84
N MET A 158 -43.77 14.82 -4.57
CA MET A 158 -42.48 14.13 -4.51
C MET A 158 -41.81 14.28 -3.15
N GLY A 159 -41.87 15.47 -2.55
CA GLY A 159 -41.40 15.72 -1.19
C GLY A 159 -42.15 14.89 -0.15
N ASP A 160 -43.48 14.80 -0.29
CA ASP A 160 -44.33 13.99 0.58
C ASP A 160 -43.99 12.49 0.45
N PHE A 161 -43.77 12.01 -0.77
CA PHE A 161 -43.36 10.63 -1.02
C PHE A 161 -42.01 10.31 -0.39
N VAL A 162 -40.98 11.14 -0.60
CA VAL A 162 -39.65 10.93 -0.01
C VAL A 162 -39.72 10.93 1.52
N SER A 163 -40.50 11.86 2.09
CA SER A 163 -40.71 11.95 3.54
C SER A 163 -41.47 10.74 4.09
N GLY A 164 -42.50 10.28 3.36
CA GLY A 164 -43.27 9.09 3.71
C GLY A 164 -42.43 7.82 3.71
N VAL A 165 -41.60 7.62 2.66
CA VAL A 165 -40.70 6.46 2.57
C VAL A 165 -39.65 6.48 3.68
N ALA A 166 -39.11 7.66 4.02
CA ALA A 166 -38.18 7.81 5.14
C ALA A 166 -38.83 7.55 6.52
N GLY A 167 -40.17 7.64 6.62
CA GLY A 167 -40.94 7.41 7.84
C GLY A 167 -41.40 5.96 8.06
N ILE A 168 -41.12 5.05 7.14
CA ILE A 168 -41.51 3.63 7.26
C ILE A 168 -40.75 3.02 8.46
N LYS A 169 -41.40 2.12 9.22
CA LYS A 169 -40.79 1.38 10.34
C LYS A 169 -39.81 0.28 9.88
N ARG A 170 -39.05 0.52 8.81
CA ARG A 170 -38.12 -0.42 8.18
C ARG A 170 -36.84 0.30 7.77
N ILE A 171 -35.75 -0.46 7.62
CA ILE A 171 -34.46 0.10 7.18
C ILE A 171 -34.49 0.27 5.65
N VAL A 172 -34.82 1.47 5.20
CA VAL A 172 -34.78 1.87 3.79
C VAL A 172 -33.92 3.10 3.67
N THR A 173 -33.03 3.10 2.69
CA THR A 173 -32.22 4.26 2.35
C THR A 173 -32.52 4.68 0.92
N LEU A 174 -32.61 5.98 0.69
CA LEU A 174 -32.83 6.56 -0.61
C LEU A 174 -31.49 7.09 -1.14
N HIS A 175 -31.18 6.73 -2.37
CA HIS A 175 -29.96 7.08 -3.09
C HIS A 175 -30.34 7.68 -4.43
N ASP A 176 -29.44 8.49 -4.98
CA ASP A 176 -29.42 8.92 -6.39
C ASP A 176 -30.81 9.17 -7.00
N PHE A 177 -31.30 10.41 -6.88
CA PHE A 177 -32.56 10.80 -7.49
C PHE A 177 -32.34 11.72 -8.70
N SER A 178 -33.22 11.60 -9.70
CA SER A 178 -33.26 12.47 -10.87
C SER A 178 -34.68 12.98 -11.07
N LEU A 179 -34.82 14.29 -11.27
CA LEU A 179 -36.08 14.97 -11.57
C LEU A 179 -36.02 15.52 -12.99
N LYS A 180 -37.02 15.17 -13.80
CA LYS A 180 -37.15 15.68 -15.17
C LYS A 180 -38.56 16.25 -15.38
N PRO A 181 -38.70 17.41 -16.03
CA PRO A 181 -40.00 17.93 -16.40
C PRO A 181 -40.68 17.01 -17.41
N SER A 182 -41.95 16.68 -17.17
CA SER A 182 -42.78 15.85 -18.04
C SER A 182 -43.89 16.64 -18.75
N GLY A 183 -43.93 17.97 -18.56
CA GLY A 183 -44.89 18.89 -19.17
C GLY A 183 -45.79 19.56 -18.13
N GLY A 184 -46.06 20.86 -18.32
CA GLY A 184 -46.81 21.66 -17.34
C GLY A 184 -46.09 21.73 -15.99
N ASP A 185 -46.84 21.49 -14.91
CA ASP A 185 -46.32 21.41 -13.53
C ASP A 185 -45.97 19.96 -13.11
N GLN A 186 -45.94 19.02 -14.07
CA GLN A 186 -45.58 17.64 -13.79
C GLN A 186 -44.08 17.38 -13.98
N LEU A 187 -43.55 16.64 -13.01
CA LEU A 187 -42.20 16.12 -12.96
C LEU A 187 -42.26 14.59 -12.98
N THR A 188 -41.26 13.98 -13.58
CA THR A 188 -40.95 12.55 -13.44
C THR A 188 -39.73 12.42 -12.55
N MET A 189 -39.85 11.68 -11.46
CA MET A 189 -38.76 11.36 -10.55
C MET A 189 -38.35 9.91 -10.73
N SER A 190 -37.05 9.68 -10.87
CA SER A 190 -36.41 8.37 -10.77
C SER A 190 -35.59 8.37 -9.49
N ILE A 191 -35.77 7.38 -8.61
CA ILE A 191 -35.05 7.29 -7.34
C ILE A 191 -34.71 5.83 -7.02
N ASP A 192 -33.52 5.60 -6.46
CA ASP A 192 -33.08 4.28 -6.06
C ASP A 192 -33.21 4.09 -4.54
N ALA A 193 -34.03 3.15 -4.13
CA ALA A 193 -34.15 2.74 -2.73
C ALA A 193 -33.31 1.48 -2.48
N LYS A 194 -32.72 1.34 -1.30
CA LYS A 194 -32.02 0.13 -0.87
C LYS A 194 -32.53 -0.33 0.48
N THR A 195 -32.82 -1.62 0.58
CA THR A 195 -33.08 -2.31 1.84
C THR A 195 -31.98 -3.32 2.12
N TYR A 196 -31.81 -3.68 3.38
CA TYR A 196 -30.71 -4.51 3.87
C TYR A 196 -31.25 -5.72 4.62
N ARG A 197 -30.65 -6.88 4.38
CA ARG A 197 -30.86 -8.08 5.19
C ARG A 197 -29.52 -8.67 5.61
N TYR A 198 -29.52 -9.38 6.72
CA TYR A 198 -28.38 -10.18 7.12
C TYR A 198 -28.18 -11.35 6.14
N ASP A 199 -26.92 -11.71 5.85
CA ASP A 199 -26.60 -12.89 5.05
C ASP A 199 -26.52 -14.11 5.99
N ASP A 200 -27.61 -14.89 6.04
CA ASP A 200 -27.71 -16.11 6.86
C ASP A 200 -26.99 -17.32 6.22
N GLU A 201 -26.37 -17.16 5.04
CA GLU A 201 -25.71 -18.27 4.32
C GLU A 201 -24.27 -18.50 4.83
N GLU A 202 -24.15 -19.34 5.87
CA GLU A 202 -23.07 -20.34 5.98
C GLU A 202 -23.58 -21.72 5.53
#